data_AF-A0A5J6YY05-F1
#
_entry.id   AF-A0A5J6YY05-F1
#
_cell.length_a   1.000
_cell.length_b   1.000
_cell.length_c   1.000
_cell.angle_alpha   90.00
_cell.angle_beta   90.00
_cell.angle_gamma   90.00
#
_symmetry.space_group_name_H-M   'P 1'
#
loop_
_entity.id
_entity.type
_entity.pdbx_description
1 polymer ?
#
loop_
_entity_poly.entity_id
_entity_poly.type
_entity_poly.pdbx_seq_one_letter_code
_entity_poly.pdbx_strand_id
1 'polypeptide(L)'
;MTGVGKSTALDALQVLGGQKVLPDRREVTDAVMIWPGVGRDVTDREERFALTAQYRAAHPGGMAQALGSLLADTRHWGLSPLFDGLRGLDEVTYAARSFPAWRFVALGAPDAVRVRRLLGRGDAFDRVIDTATGGTLRAELDSLAGISGVFSPAELDGLAALEGPECAAAEVLAKVRIVLSERRQYDPAAAEAFLRGLPPGRALVLDTVALNPAQVARAVQDWA
;
A
#
# COMPACT_ATOMS: atom_id res chain seq x y z
N MET A 1 -0.90 -1.04 -1.69
CA MET A 1 -0.80 -1.91 -0.48
C MET A 1 0.62 -1.90 0.08
N THR A 2 0.83 -2.32 1.33
CA THR A 2 2.19 -2.52 1.87
C THR A 2 2.87 -3.75 1.25
N GLY A 3 4.20 -3.74 1.15
CA GLY A 3 4.98 -4.88 0.64
C GLY A 3 4.98 -5.07 -0.89
N VAL A 4 4.27 -4.25 -1.66
CA VAL A 4 4.24 -4.36 -3.14
C VAL A 4 5.40 -3.64 -3.84
N GLY A 5 6.35 -3.06 -3.11
CA GLY A 5 7.55 -2.43 -3.69
C GLY A 5 7.43 -0.95 -4.06
N LYS A 6 6.38 -0.23 -3.63
CA LYS A 6 6.18 1.19 -3.97
C LYS A 6 7.34 2.10 -3.58
N SER A 7 7.80 2.04 -2.33
CA SER A 7 8.91 2.89 -1.86
C SER A 7 10.16 2.66 -2.71
N THR A 8 10.53 1.40 -2.94
CA THR A 8 11.71 1.05 -3.73
C THR A 8 11.56 1.45 -5.21
N ALA A 9 10.35 1.37 -5.77
CA ALA A 9 10.07 1.86 -7.12
C ALA A 9 10.13 3.40 -7.20
N LEU A 10 9.65 4.11 -6.18
CA LEU A 10 9.75 5.57 -6.09
C LEU A 10 11.21 6.01 -5.97
N ASP A 11 12.02 5.34 -5.15
CA ASP A 11 13.45 5.62 -5.02
C ASP A 11 14.15 5.45 -6.38
N ALA A 12 13.86 4.35 -7.08
CA ALA A 12 14.39 4.10 -8.42
C ALA A 12 13.93 5.15 -9.46
N LEU A 13 12.67 5.61 -9.37
CA LEU A 13 12.15 6.70 -10.21
C LEU A 13 12.83 8.04 -9.92
N GLN A 14 13.06 8.35 -8.63
CA GLN A 14 13.77 9.57 -8.23
C GLN A 14 15.22 9.59 -8.76
N VAL A 15 15.89 8.44 -8.79
CA VAL A 15 17.23 8.29 -9.39
C VAL A 15 17.22 8.58 -10.89
N LEU A 16 16.17 8.17 -11.62
CA LEU A 16 16.01 8.48 -13.05
C LEU A 16 15.66 9.96 -13.30
N GLY A 17 15.15 10.66 -12.28
CA GLY A 17 14.80 12.07 -12.32
C GLY A 17 13.51 12.39 -13.10
N GLY A 18 13.12 13.65 -13.08
CA GLY A 18 12.03 14.20 -13.92
C GLY A 18 10.64 14.26 -13.27
N GLN A 19 10.40 13.55 -12.16
CA GLN A 19 9.11 13.55 -11.47
C GLN A 19 9.30 13.84 -9.98
N LYS A 20 8.46 14.70 -9.41
CA LYS A 20 8.44 14.99 -7.97
C LYS A 20 7.32 14.25 -7.29
N VAL A 21 7.58 13.80 -6.06
CA VAL A 21 6.60 13.08 -5.25
C VAL A 21 5.86 14.09 -4.37
N LEU A 22 4.54 14.11 -4.48
CA LEU A 22 3.63 14.91 -3.66
C LEU A 22 3.68 14.45 -2.20
N PRO A 23 3.19 15.30 -1.26
CA PRO A 23 3.00 14.90 0.14
C PRO A 23 2.30 13.55 0.26
N ASP A 24 2.67 12.77 1.27
CA ASP A 24 2.19 11.41 1.38
C ASP A 24 0.70 11.34 1.80
N ARG A 25 0.16 10.11 1.85
CA ARG A 25 -1.23 9.87 2.29
C ARG A 25 -1.51 10.47 3.67
N ARG A 26 -0.54 10.42 4.60
CA ARG A 26 -0.73 10.89 5.98
C ARG A 26 -0.81 12.41 6.00
N GLU A 27 0.09 13.09 5.32
CA GLU A 27 0.09 14.55 5.22
C GLU A 27 -1.22 15.07 4.59
N VAL A 28 -1.68 14.46 3.49
CA VAL A 28 -2.95 14.84 2.86
C VAL A 28 -4.14 14.52 3.78
N THR A 29 -4.11 13.40 4.51
CA THR A 29 -5.15 13.07 5.49
C THR A 29 -5.23 14.13 6.57
N ASP A 30 -4.10 14.55 7.12
CA ASP A 30 -4.02 15.52 8.20
C ASP A 30 -4.54 16.89 7.73
N ALA A 31 -4.04 17.37 6.59
CA ALA A 31 -4.38 18.68 6.06
C ALA A 31 -5.83 18.80 5.55
N VAL A 32 -6.39 17.74 4.96
CA VAL A 32 -7.67 17.82 4.23
C VAL A 32 -8.82 17.12 4.96
N MET A 33 -8.55 15.99 5.61
CA MET A 33 -9.62 15.18 6.22
C MET A 33 -9.84 15.50 7.69
N ILE A 34 -8.75 15.81 8.42
CA ILE A 34 -8.76 15.97 9.87
C ILE A 34 -8.80 17.46 10.24
N TRP A 35 -7.75 18.20 9.86
CA TRP A 35 -7.56 19.58 10.30
C TRP A 35 -8.77 20.49 10.08
N PRO A 36 -9.48 20.45 8.92
CA PRO A 36 -10.63 21.34 8.71
C PRO A 36 -11.79 21.12 9.69
N GLY A 37 -11.92 19.93 10.27
CA GLY A 37 -12.97 19.60 11.23
C GLY A 37 -12.61 19.90 12.69
N VAL A 38 -11.31 19.86 13.04
CA VAL A 38 -10.86 19.94 14.45
C VAL A 38 -9.93 21.12 14.76
N GLY A 39 -9.28 21.70 13.76
CA GLY A 39 -8.38 22.85 13.90
C GLY A 39 -7.10 22.60 14.72
N ARG A 40 -6.69 21.33 14.89
CA ARG A 40 -5.51 20.92 15.64
C ARG A 40 -4.91 19.63 15.11
N ASP A 41 -3.67 19.37 15.50
CA ASP A 41 -3.05 18.06 15.31
C ASP A 41 -3.76 17.00 16.16
N VAL A 42 -3.97 15.84 15.56
CA VAL A 42 -4.56 14.67 16.21
C VAL A 42 -3.54 13.53 16.17
N THR A 43 -3.01 13.20 17.35
CA THR A 43 -2.06 12.09 17.55
C THR A 43 -2.75 10.80 17.95
N ASP A 44 -3.91 10.89 18.61
CA ASP A 44 -4.67 9.73 19.05
C ASP A 44 -5.17 8.91 17.85
N ARG A 45 -4.89 7.60 17.88
CA ARG A 45 -5.14 6.73 16.73
C ARG A 45 -6.63 6.46 16.52
N GLU A 46 -7.40 6.32 17.59
CA GLU A 46 -8.84 6.06 17.49
C GLU A 46 -9.58 7.28 16.99
N GLU A 47 -9.23 8.46 17.51
CA GLU A 47 -9.75 9.75 17.05
C GLU A 47 -9.47 9.96 15.55
N ARG A 48 -8.23 9.70 15.10
CA ARG A 48 -7.90 9.77 13.67
C ARG A 48 -8.75 8.81 12.82
N PHE A 49 -8.97 7.59 13.29
CA PHE A 49 -9.82 6.66 12.57
C PHE A 49 -11.27 7.15 12.49
N ALA A 50 -11.82 7.65 13.59
CA ALA A 50 -13.17 8.20 13.62
C ALA A 50 -13.31 9.40 12.66
N LEU A 51 -12.38 10.35 12.70
CA LEU A 51 -12.42 11.54 11.83
C LEU A 51 -12.27 11.18 10.35
N THR A 52 -11.35 10.27 10.00
CA THR A 52 -11.21 9.83 8.61
C THR A 52 -12.40 9.00 8.12
N ALA A 53 -13.12 8.30 9.02
CA ALA A 53 -14.36 7.62 8.69
C ALA A 53 -15.50 8.63 8.46
N GLN A 54 -15.62 9.66 9.29
CA GLN A 54 -16.58 10.75 9.11
C GLN A 54 -16.36 11.47 7.77
N TYR A 55 -15.10 11.80 7.44
CA TYR A 55 -14.78 12.39 6.13
C TYR A 55 -15.26 11.50 4.98
N ARG A 56 -14.97 10.20 5.03
CA ARG A 56 -15.37 9.23 4.00
C ARG A 56 -16.88 9.07 3.87
N ALA A 57 -17.64 9.22 4.96
CA ALA A 57 -19.10 9.19 4.92
C ALA A 57 -19.68 10.35 4.09
N ALA A 58 -19.06 11.53 4.14
CA ALA A 58 -19.45 12.69 3.33
C ALA A 58 -18.77 12.74 1.95
N HIS A 59 -17.63 12.08 1.79
CA HIS A 59 -16.77 12.13 0.61
C HIS A 59 -16.45 10.71 0.14
N PRO A 60 -17.33 10.08 -0.67
CA PRO A 60 -17.17 8.67 -1.06
C PRO A 60 -15.88 8.43 -1.88
N GLY A 61 -15.29 9.46 -2.48
CA GLY A 61 -14.01 9.35 -3.17
C GLY A 61 -12.79 9.27 -2.23
N GLY A 62 -12.97 9.46 -0.92
CA GLY A 62 -11.93 9.31 0.10
C GLY A 62 -10.65 10.08 -0.23
N MET A 63 -9.51 9.38 -0.25
CA MET A 63 -8.21 10.01 -0.54
C MET A 63 -8.12 10.63 -1.93
N ALA A 64 -8.78 10.05 -2.94
CA ALA A 64 -8.77 10.65 -4.28
C ALA A 64 -9.49 12.00 -4.31
N GLN A 65 -10.62 12.11 -3.60
CA GLN A 65 -11.36 13.35 -3.48
C GLN A 65 -10.61 14.40 -2.67
N ALA A 66 -9.96 13.99 -1.58
CA ALA A 66 -9.12 14.87 -0.77
C ALA A 66 -7.93 15.42 -1.58
N LEU A 67 -7.18 14.55 -2.26
CA LEU A 67 -6.08 14.99 -3.13
C LEU A 67 -6.57 15.91 -4.25
N GLY A 68 -7.70 15.58 -4.87
CA GLY A 68 -8.29 16.37 -5.95
C GLY A 68 -8.83 17.74 -5.53
N SER A 69 -9.01 18.00 -4.23
CA SER A 69 -9.35 19.33 -3.72
C SER A 69 -8.15 20.27 -3.54
N LEU A 70 -6.93 19.76 -3.68
CA LEU A 70 -5.70 20.54 -3.53
C LEU A 70 -5.23 21.14 -4.85
N LEU A 71 -4.50 22.25 -4.77
CA LEU A 71 -3.81 22.87 -5.89
C LEU A 71 -2.30 22.68 -5.75
N ALA A 72 -1.65 22.23 -6.81
CA ALA A 72 -0.19 22.08 -6.86
C ALA A 72 0.43 23.18 -7.73
N ASP A 73 1.40 23.92 -7.18
CA ASP A 73 2.22 24.86 -7.97
C ASP A 73 3.09 24.08 -8.96
N THR A 74 2.77 24.17 -10.25
CA THR A 74 3.49 23.45 -11.32
C THR A 74 4.93 23.92 -11.50
N ARG A 75 5.28 25.13 -11.05
CA ARG A 75 6.68 25.61 -11.03
C ARG A 75 7.49 24.86 -9.99
N HIS A 76 6.84 24.43 -8.90
CA HIS A 76 7.49 23.62 -7.88
C HIS A 76 7.39 22.13 -8.20
N TRP A 77 6.20 21.60 -8.49
CA TRP A 77 5.94 20.15 -8.60
C TRP A 77 6.11 19.57 -10.01
N GLY A 78 6.20 20.41 -11.04
CA GLY A 78 6.18 19.99 -12.43
C GLY A 78 4.76 19.67 -12.93
N LEU A 79 4.66 19.16 -14.17
CA LEU A 79 3.40 18.85 -14.84
C LEU A 79 2.89 17.43 -14.59
N SER A 80 3.73 16.54 -14.05
CA SER A 80 3.38 15.14 -13.80
C SER A 80 3.92 14.66 -12.45
N PRO A 81 3.46 15.27 -11.35
CA PRO A 81 3.88 14.85 -10.02
C PRO A 81 3.27 13.49 -9.66
N LEU A 82 3.97 12.72 -8.83
CA LEU A 82 3.57 11.40 -8.38
C LEU A 82 2.92 11.49 -7.00
N PHE A 83 1.82 10.78 -6.80
CA PHE A 83 1.22 10.61 -5.48
C PHE A 83 1.14 9.12 -5.14
N ASP A 84 1.76 8.73 -4.03
CA ASP A 84 1.60 7.40 -3.46
C ASP A 84 0.63 7.42 -2.27
N GLY A 85 -0.65 7.18 -2.56
CA GLY A 85 -1.63 7.15 -1.48
C GLY A 85 -2.97 6.52 -1.75
N LEU A 86 -3.30 6.12 -2.98
CA LEU A 86 -4.57 5.42 -3.25
C LEU A 86 -4.47 3.94 -2.86
N ARG A 87 -5.50 3.40 -2.19
CA ARG A 87 -5.47 2.05 -1.61
C ARG A 87 -6.67 1.17 -1.96
N GLY A 88 -7.81 1.74 -2.31
CA GLY A 88 -9.05 0.99 -2.52
C GLY A 88 -9.69 1.19 -3.88
N LEU A 89 -10.59 0.26 -4.25
CA LEU A 89 -11.39 0.34 -5.48
C LEU A 89 -12.20 1.64 -5.54
N ASP A 90 -12.81 2.06 -4.44
CA ASP A 90 -13.64 3.27 -4.40
C ASP A 90 -12.82 4.52 -4.72
N GLU A 91 -11.66 4.68 -4.08
CA GLU A 91 -10.73 5.80 -4.32
C GLU A 91 -10.27 5.82 -5.79
N VAL A 92 -9.89 4.66 -6.33
CA VAL A 92 -9.42 4.54 -7.72
C VAL A 92 -10.55 4.79 -8.72
N THR A 93 -11.75 4.25 -8.47
CA THR A 93 -12.91 4.42 -9.33
C THR A 93 -13.35 5.87 -9.36
N TYR A 94 -13.40 6.52 -8.19
CA TYR A 94 -13.69 7.94 -8.08
C TYR A 94 -12.65 8.77 -8.83
N ALA A 95 -11.36 8.53 -8.57
CA ALA A 95 -10.28 9.24 -9.26
C ALA A 95 -10.39 9.11 -10.78
N ALA A 96 -10.64 7.89 -11.27
CA ALA A 96 -10.71 7.61 -12.68
C ALA A 96 -11.90 8.30 -13.38
N ARG A 97 -13.00 8.51 -12.67
CA ARG A 97 -14.21 9.18 -13.19
C ARG A 97 -14.12 10.70 -13.09
N SER A 98 -13.62 11.20 -11.97
CA SER A 98 -13.61 12.65 -11.67
C SER A 98 -12.40 13.37 -12.27
N PHE A 99 -11.28 12.68 -12.47
CA PHE A 99 -10.03 13.28 -12.93
C PHE A 99 -9.51 12.59 -14.20
N PRO A 100 -9.99 12.97 -15.40
CA PRO A 100 -9.64 12.32 -16.67
C PRO A 100 -8.18 12.52 -17.11
N ALA A 101 -7.45 13.45 -16.48
CA ALA A 101 -6.02 13.64 -16.69
C ALA A 101 -5.13 12.76 -15.80
N TRP A 102 -5.66 12.17 -14.73
CA TRP A 102 -4.85 11.35 -13.82
C TRP A 102 -4.41 10.04 -14.48
N ARG A 103 -3.27 9.52 -14.06
CA ARG A 103 -2.71 8.28 -14.58
C ARG A 103 -2.37 7.40 -13.40
N PHE A 104 -2.64 6.11 -13.54
CA PHE A 104 -2.53 5.15 -12.44
C PHE A 104 -1.39 4.17 -12.72
N VAL A 105 -0.47 4.05 -11.77
CA VAL A 105 0.51 2.96 -11.73
C VAL A 105 0.11 2.02 -10.60
N ALA A 106 -0.29 0.80 -10.94
CA ALA A 106 -0.60 -0.25 -9.96
C ALA A 106 0.55 -1.24 -9.89
N LEU A 107 1.10 -1.41 -8.68
CA LEU A 107 2.13 -2.40 -8.40
C LEU A 107 1.48 -3.59 -7.68
N GLY A 108 1.48 -4.74 -8.36
CA GLY A 108 0.95 -6.00 -7.86
C GLY A 108 2.04 -6.90 -7.27
N ALA A 109 1.67 -7.65 -6.24
CA ALA A 109 2.43 -8.79 -5.72
C ALA A 109 1.47 -9.73 -4.95
N PRO A 110 1.65 -11.06 -5.02
CA PRO A 110 0.91 -12.00 -4.18
C PRO A 110 1.08 -11.72 -2.69
N ASP A 111 0.05 -12.01 -1.89
CA ASP A 111 0.03 -11.68 -0.46
C ASP A 111 1.17 -12.37 0.31
N ALA A 112 1.49 -13.64 0.00
CA ALA A 112 2.63 -14.33 0.59
C ALA A 112 3.98 -13.65 0.27
N VAL A 113 4.15 -13.13 -0.94
CA VAL A 113 5.34 -12.37 -1.35
C VAL A 113 5.43 -11.05 -0.58
N ARG A 114 4.28 -10.37 -0.39
CA ARG A 114 4.21 -9.14 0.40
C ARG A 114 4.65 -9.38 1.84
N VAL A 115 4.22 -10.48 2.48
CA VAL A 115 4.68 -10.85 3.83
C VAL A 115 6.19 -11.04 3.86
N ARG A 116 6.76 -11.81 2.93
CA ARG A 116 8.22 -12.03 2.84
C ARG A 116 9.02 -10.73 2.70
N ARG A 117 8.52 -9.79 1.90
CA ARG A 117 9.14 -8.47 1.72
C ARG A 117 9.03 -7.59 2.96
N LEU A 118 7.98 -7.74 3.76
CA LEU A 118 7.84 -7.04 5.03
C LEU A 118 8.80 -7.60 6.09
N LEU A 119 9.18 -8.88 6.00
CA LEU A 119 10.20 -9.50 6.85
C LEU A 119 11.61 -9.05 6.45
N GLY A 120 11.92 -9.03 5.15
CA GLY A 120 13.22 -8.57 4.63
C GLY A 120 13.49 -7.06 4.73
N ARG A 121 12.60 -6.28 5.37
CA ARG A 121 12.72 -4.82 5.50
C ARG A 121 13.61 -4.34 6.66
N GLY A 122 14.14 -5.24 7.49
CA GLY A 122 15.18 -4.92 8.48
C GLY A 122 14.94 -3.63 9.25
N ASP A 123 13.88 -3.58 10.08
CA ASP A 123 13.80 -2.52 11.10
C ASP A 123 14.82 -2.83 12.20
N ALA A 124 15.63 -1.84 12.57
CA ALA A 124 16.74 -1.94 13.52
C ALA A 124 16.31 -2.22 14.99
N PHE A 125 15.08 -2.67 15.22
CA PHE A 125 14.45 -2.64 16.55
C PHE A 125 14.18 -3.99 17.23
N ASP A 126 14.28 -5.14 16.56
CA ASP A 126 13.90 -6.40 17.21
C ASP A 126 15.03 -7.43 17.24
N ARG A 127 15.89 -7.32 18.26
CA ARG A 127 16.61 -8.47 18.81
C ARG A 127 15.77 -9.03 19.95
N VAL A 128 15.00 -10.08 19.69
CA VAL A 128 14.39 -10.90 20.74
C VAL A 128 14.96 -12.31 20.64
N ILE A 129 15.34 -12.83 21.82
CA ILE A 129 16.10 -14.06 22.02
C ILE A 129 15.26 -15.30 21.67
N ASP A 130 15.95 -16.17 20.95
CA ASP A 130 15.71 -17.57 20.60
C ASP A 130 14.67 -18.35 21.45
N THR A 131 13.64 -18.88 20.79
CA THR A 131 12.99 -20.15 21.17
C THR A 131 12.44 -20.83 19.92
N ALA A 132 13.00 -21.99 19.58
CA ALA A 132 12.51 -22.86 18.52
C ALA A 132 11.20 -23.56 18.93
N THR A 133 10.19 -23.61 18.04
CA THR A 133 9.26 -24.75 17.97
C THR A 133 8.65 -24.89 16.57
N GLY A 134 9.22 -25.76 15.74
CA GLY A 134 8.57 -26.23 14.53
C GLY A 134 7.22 -26.90 14.85
N GLY A 135 6.12 -26.24 14.47
CA GLY A 135 4.75 -26.75 14.56
C GLY A 135 3.73 -25.77 15.16
N THR A 136 4.16 -24.84 16.02
CA THR A 136 3.25 -23.88 16.69
C THR A 136 2.81 -22.76 15.74
N LEU A 137 3.75 -22.19 14.97
CA LEU A 137 3.45 -21.06 14.08
C LEU A 137 2.37 -21.39 13.03
N ARG A 138 2.41 -22.59 12.43
CA ARG A 138 1.41 -22.99 11.43
C ARG A 138 -0.01 -23.01 12.02
N ALA A 139 -0.16 -23.53 13.24
CA ALA A 139 -1.42 -23.56 13.96
C ALA A 139 -1.86 -22.15 14.39
N GLU A 140 -0.90 -21.31 14.82
CA GLU A 140 -1.17 -19.90 15.14
C GLU A 140 -1.65 -19.12 13.91
N LEU A 141 -1.07 -19.36 12.74
CA LEU A 141 -1.52 -18.78 11.47
C LEU A 141 -2.95 -19.21 11.12
N ASP A 142 -3.28 -20.50 11.26
CA ASP A 142 -4.65 -21.01 11.04
C ASP A 142 -5.68 -20.37 11.99
N SER A 143 -5.25 -20.03 13.22
CA SER A 143 -6.12 -19.40 14.21
C SER A 143 -6.49 -17.94 13.89
N LEU A 144 -5.82 -17.31 12.92
CA LEU A 144 -6.08 -15.92 12.55
C LEU A 144 -7.40 -15.80 11.78
N ALA A 145 -8.31 -14.98 12.32
CA ALA A 145 -9.60 -14.74 11.68
C ALA A 145 -9.47 -14.21 10.24
N GLY A 146 -10.08 -14.92 9.29
CA GLY A 146 -10.10 -14.55 7.86
C GLY A 146 -8.85 -14.97 7.08
N ILE A 147 -7.94 -15.76 7.65
CA ILE A 147 -6.70 -16.20 6.98
C ILE A 147 -6.97 -16.97 5.68
N SER A 148 -7.95 -17.87 5.67
CA SER A 148 -8.29 -18.73 4.52
C SER A 148 -8.89 -17.97 3.33
N GLY A 149 -9.38 -16.75 3.54
CA GLY A 149 -9.85 -15.88 2.47
C GLY A 149 -8.73 -15.09 1.78
N VAL A 150 -7.51 -15.14 2.33
CA VAL A 150 -6.35 -14.35 1.86
C VAL A 150 -5.19 -15.23 1.44
N PHE A 151 -4.92 -16.32 2.16
CA PHE A 151 -3.83 -17.23 1.89
C PHE A 151 -4.34 -18.66 1.68
N SER A 152 -3.77 -19.34 0.69
CA SER A 152 -3.94 -20.78 0.49
C SER A 152 -3.17 -21.58 1.56
N PRO A 153 -3.53 -22.86 1.80
CA PRO A 153 -2.79 -23.71 2.73
C PRO A 153 -1.29 -23.81 2.40
N ALA A 154 -0.95 -23.94 1.12
CA ALA A 154 0.45 -24.01 0.67
C ALA A 154 1.22 -22.71 0.94
N GLU A 155 0.57 -21.54 0.82
CA GLU A 155 1.17 -20.28 1.20
C GLU A 155 1.39 -20.18 2.71
N LEU A 156 0.45 -20.68 3.53
CA LEU A 156 0.60 -20.72 4.98
C LEU A 156 1.72 -21.66 5.43
N ASP A 157 1.84 -22.83 4.81
CA ASP A 157 2.96 -23.74 5.03
C ASP A 157 4.30 -23.06 4.66
N GLY A 158 4.32 -22.39 3.50
CA GLY A 158 5.49 -21.64 3.05
C GLY A 158 5.85 -20.45 3.93
N LEU A 159 4.89 -19.84 4.63
CA LEU A 159 5.14 -18.77 5.62
C LEU A 159 5.58 -19.34 6.96
N ALA A 160 4.99 -20.44 7.41
CA ALA A 160 5.40 -21.13 8.63
C ALA A 160 6.85 -21.63 8.53
N ALA A 161 7.27 -22.09 7.36
CA ALA A 161 8.65 -22.51 7.08
C ALA A 161 9.69 -21.36 7.11
N LEU A 162 9.26 -20.10 7.26
CA LEU A 162 10.17 -18.97 7.45
C LEU A 162 10.68 -18.86 8.90
N GLU A 163 10.02 -19.52 9.86
CA GLU A 163 10.48 -19.55 11.24
C GLU A 163 11.87 -20.17 11.34
N GLY A 164 12.79 -19.45 11.97
CA GLY A 164 14.13 -19.93 12.22
C GLY A 164 14.96 -18.93 13.02
N PRO A 165 16.26 -19.20 13.21
CA PRO A 165 17.14 -18.35 14.02
C PRO A 165 17.19 -16.88 13.60
N GLU A 166 16.91 -16.60 12.32
CA GLU A 166 16.95 -15.26 11.73
C GLU A 166 15.57 -14.61 11.58
N CYS A 167 14.48 -15.34 11.89
CA CYS A 167 13.12 -14.85 11.75
C CYS A 167 12.20 -15.53 12.77
N ALA A 168 11.86 -14.78 13.82
CA ALA A 168 11.00 -15.29 14.89
C ALA A 168 9.56 -15.49 14.40
N ALA A 169 8.87 -16.52 14.91
CA ALA A 169 7.46 -16.80 14.62
C ALA A 169 6.54 -15.59 14.85
N ALA A 170 6.78 -14.85 15.94
CA ALA A 170 6.05 -13.64 16.27
C ALA A 170 6.18 -12.55 15.18
N GLU A 171 7.33 -12.47 14.51
CA GLU A 171 7.55 -11.52 13.43
C GLU A 171 6.75 -11.90 12.18
N VAL A 172 6.77 -13.18 11.80
CA VAL A 172 5.95 -13.72 10.71
C VAL A 172 4.48 -13.43 10.97
N LEU A 173 3.97 -13.74 12.16
CA LEU A 173 2.60 -13.44 12.57
C LEU A 173 2.27 -11.96 12.46
N ALA A 174 3.16 -11.08 12.93
CA ALA A 174 2.95 -9.64 12.88
C ALA A 174 2.80 -9.15 11.43
N LYS A 175 3.66 -9.61 10.51
CA LYS A 175 3.57 -9.21 9.10
C LYS A 175 2.34 -9.80 8.39
N VAL A 176 1.94 -11.03 8.72
CA VAL A 176 0.68 -11.62 8.23
C VAL A 176 -0.53 -10.81 8.70
N ARG A 177 -0.56 -10.39 9.97
CA ARG A 177 -1.64 -9.55 10.52
C ARG A 177 -1.75 -8.20 9.80
N ILE A 178 -0.63 -7.61 9.37
CA ILE A 178 -0.64 -6.39 8.55
C ILE A 178 -1.38 -6.65 7.23
N VAL A 179 -1.00 -7.71 6.51
CA VAL A 179 -1.63 -8.05 5.22
C VAL A 179 -3.12 -8.36 5.40
N LEU A 180 -3.49 -9.15 6.41
CA LEU A 180 -4.90 -9.43 6.73
C LEU A 180 -5.70 -8.18 7.05
N SER A 181 -5.16 -7.29 7.89
CA SER A 181 -5.81 -6.03 8.22
C SER A 181 -6.07 -5.18 6.98
N GLU A 182 -5.09 -5.09 6.08
CA GLU A 182 -5.29 -4.38 4.81
C GLU A 182 -6.31 -5.08 3.90
N ARG A 183 -6.33 -6.42 3.83
CA ARG A 183 -7.30 -7.18 3.00
C ARG A 183 -8.74 -7.12 3.51
N ARG A 184 -8.94 -6.87 4.81
CA ARG A 184 -10.28 -6.59 5.37
C ARG A 184 -10.80 -5.22 4.95
N GLN A 185 -9.91 -4.28 4.66
CA GLN A 185 -10.28 -2.89 4.33
C GLN A 185 -10.28 -2.63 2.82
N TYR A 186 -9.44 -3.34 2.08
CA TYR A 186 -9.20 -3.07 0.66
C TYR A 186 -9.14 -4.37 -0.14
N ASP A 187 -9.73 -4.31 -1.33
CA ASP A 187 -9.57 -5.32 -2.35
C ASP A 187 -8.63 -4.85 -3.49
N PRO A 188 -7.30 -5.06 -3.36
CA PRO A 188 -6.35 -4.71 -4.42
C PRO A 188 -6.63 -5.45 -5.73
N ALA A 189 -7.15 -6.68 -5.69
CA ALA A 189 -7.45 -7.43 -6.90
C ALA A 189 -8.60 -6.77 -7.69
N ALA A 190 -9.66 -6.34 -7.00
CA ALA A 190 -10.74 -5.59 -7.63
C ALA A 190 -10.27 -4.22 -8.16
N ALA A 191 -9.42 -3.51 -7.40
CA ALA A 191 -8.84 -2.24 -7.86
C ALA A 191 -7.97 -2.42 -9.11
N GLU A 192 -7.12 -3.44 -9.15
CA GLU A 192 -6.33 -3.77 -10.34
C GLU A 192 -7.20 -4.19 -11.52
N ALA A 193 -8.23 -5.02 -11.29
CA ALA A 193 -9.16 -5.44 -12.35
C ALA A 193 -9.87 -4.24 -12.97
N PHE A 194 -10.33 -3.29 -12.14
CA PHE A 194 -10.88 -2.03 -12.61
C PHE A 194 -9.87 -1.23 -13.44
N LEU A 195 -8.63 -1.09 -12.96
CA LEU A 195 -7.57 -0.36 -13.68
C LEU A 195 -7.22 -0.99 -15.02
N ARG A 196 -7.19 -2.33 -15.12
CA ARG A 196 -6.99 -3.03 -16.40
C ARG A 196 -8.09 -2.76 -17.42
N GLY A 197 -9.28 -2.37 -16.96
CA GLY A 197 -10.39 -1.96 -17.84
C GLY A 197 -10.29 -0.52 -18.36
N LEU A 198 -9.35 0.30 -17.87
CA LEU A 198 -9.15 1.66 -18.36
C LEU A 198 -8.35 1.68 -19.69
N PRO A 199 -8.43 2.76 -20.48
CA PRO A 199 -7.60 2.92 -21.67
C PRO A 199 -6.09 2.77 -21.37
N PRO A 200 -5.27 2.25 -22.31
CA PRO A 200 -3.84 2.01 -22.06
C PRO A 200 -3.03 3.24 -21.63
N GLY A 201 -3.44 4.45 -22.01
CA GLY A 201 -2.81 5.70 -21.56
C GLY A 201 -3.15 6.10 -20.12
N ARG A 202 -4.11 5.42 -19.48
CA ARG A 202 -4.67 5.79 -18.17
C ARG A 202 -4.19 4.88 -17.03
N ALA A 203 -3.89 3.62 -17.31
CA ALA A 203 -3.40 2.69 -16.30
C ALA A 203 -2.21 1.86 -16.80
N LEU A 204 -1.19 1.74 -15.94
CA LEU A 204 -0.06 0.83 -16.08
C LEU A 204 -0.08 -0.13 -14.89
N VAL A 205 -0.26 -1.42 -15.14
CA VAL A 205 -0.30 -2.45 -14.10
C VAL A 205 0.96 -3.31 -14.22
N LEU A 206 1.76 -3.34 -13.15
CA LEU A 206 3.08 -3.95 -13.13
C LEU A 206 3.16 -5.04 -12.06
N ASP A 207 3.65 -6.22 -12.47
CA ASP A 207 3.97 -7.30 -11.54
C ASP A 207 5.39 -7.12 -10.99
N THR A 208 5.48 -6.84 -9.70
CA THR A 208 6.76 -6.62 -9.03
C THR A 208 7.47 -7.91 -8.65
N VAL A 209 6.87 -9.08 -8.89
CA VAL A 209 7.58 -10.37 -8.82
C VAL A 209 8.39 -10.59 -10.10
N ALA A 210 7.84 -10.21 -11.25
CA ALA A 210 8.50 -10.32 -12.55
C ALA A 210 9.50 -9.17 -12.82
N LEU A 211 9.26 -8.00 -12.24
CA LEU A 211 10.06 -6.79 -12.48
C LEU A 211 10.82 -6.38 -11.22
N ASN A 212 12.11 -6.11 -11.38
CA ASN A 212 12.91 -5.45 -10.34
C ASN A 212 12.59 -3.94 -10.26
N PRO A 213 13.01 -3.23 -9.19
CA PRO A 213 12.69 -1.82 -9.02
C PRO A 213 13.14 -0.90 -10.16
N ALA A 214 14.30 -1.16 -10.77
CA ALA A 214 14.81 -0.37 -11.89
C ALA A 214 13.96 -0.58 -13.15
N GLN A 215 13.51 -1.82 -13.40
CA GLN A 215 12.60 -2.14 -14.51
C GLN A 215 11.22 -1.51 -14.30
N VAL A 216 10.70 -1.50 -13.07
CA VAL A 216 9.45 -0.79 -12.73
C VAL A 216 9.59 0.70 -13.02
N ALA A 217 10.66 1.33 -12.52
CA ALA A 217 10.91 2.75 -12.74
C ALA A 217 11.03 3.08 -14.22
N ARG A 218 11.75 2.25 -14.99
CA ARG A 218 11.87 2.43 -16.43
C ARG A 218 10.54 2.29 -17.15
N ALA A 219 9.74 1.28 -16.83
CA ALA A 219 8.41 1.09 -17.41
C ALA A 219 7.49 2.28 -17.13
N VAL A 220 7.56 2.86 -15.93
CA VAL A 220 6.80 4.06 -15.58
C VAL A 220 7.29 5.28 -16.36
N GLN A 221 8.60 5.46 -16.53
CA GLN A 221 9.18 6.58 -17.29
C GLN A 221 8.86 6.48 -18.79
N ASP A 222 8.95 5.29 -19.38
CA ASP A 222 8.65 5.07 -20.81
C ASP A 222 7.15 5.22 -21.10
N TRP A 223 6.30 5.01 -20.09
CA TRP A 223 4.86 5.24 -20.20
C TRP A 223 4.49 6.71 -20.01
N ALA A 224 5.15 7.42 -19.08
CA ALA A 224 4.85 8.81 -18.67
C ALA A 224 4.96 9.81 -19.83
#